data_AF-A0AAQ4P793-F1
#
_entry.id   AF-A0AAQ4P793-F1
#
_cell.length_a   1.000
_cell.length_b   1.000
_cell.length_c   1.000
_cell.angle_alpha   90.00
_cell.angle_beta   90.00
_cell.angle_gamma   90.00
#
_symmetry.space_group_name_H-M   'P 1'
#
loop_
_entity.id
_entity.type
_entity.pdbx_description
1 polymer ?
#
loop_
_entity_poly.entity_id
_entity_poly.type
_entity_poly.pdbx_seq_one_letter_code
_entity_poly.pdbx_strand_id
1 'polypeptide(L)'
;MTKGVAGIGKTVLTQKFTLDWAEDRDHQDIQFTFPFTFRELNVLREKKFSLVELVHHFFSETRAAGICRFEEFQVVFIFDGLDECRLPLDFHNNEILTDVTETSSVDVLLTNLIRGKLFPSARLWITTRPAAANQIPPECVGMVTEVRGFTDPQKEEYFRKRFRDEEQASRIISHIKTSRSLHIMCHIPVFCWITATVLEKVLKTREGGELPKTLTEMYIHFLVVQSKVKKVKYDGGAETDPHWSPESRKMIESLGKLAFDQLQKGNLIFYESDLTECGIKIRAASVYSGVFTQIFREERGLYQDKVFCFVHLSVQELLAALHVHLTFFSSRVNLLSEEQKNSLVSKVFRVKPEPKRLYQSAVDKALQSPNGHLDLFLRFLLGLSLETNQTLLRGLLTQTGSRSQTNQRTVQYIKKKIKELSPAQWSALVFILLSSEEDLEVFDLKKYSASEEALLRLLPVVKASNKVLLSGCNLSERSCDAL
;
A
#
# COMPACT_ATOMS: atom_id res chain seq x y z
N MET A 1 20.43 0.37 6.61
CA MET A 1 18.97 0.65 6.56
C MET A 1 18.54 0.91 5.12
N THR A 2 17.45 0.31 4.67
CA THR A 2 16.90 0.46 3.33
C THR A 2 15.53 1.12 3.36
N LYS A 3 15.39 2.24 2.67
CA LYS A 3 14.15 3.01 2.56
C LYS A 3 13.51 2.81 1.19
N GLY A 4 12.20 2.98 1.12
CA GLY A 4 11.47 2.98 -0.15
C GLY A 4 9.96 3.00 0.05
N VAL A 5 9.24 3.42 -0.98
CA VAL A 5 7.77 3.51 -0.94
C VAL A 5 7.10 2.14 -0.76
N ALA A 6 5.81 2.12 -0.45
CA ALA A 6 5.06 0.88 -0.31
C ALA A 6 5.06 0.10 -1.65
N GLY A 7 5.25 -1.22 -1.58
CA GLY A 7 5.18 -2.09 -2.77
C GLY A 7 6.40 -2.03 -3.69
N ILE A 8 7.42 -1.25 -3.33
CA ILE A 8 8.63 -1.07 -4.15
C ILE A 8 9.54 -2.31 -4.19
N GLY A 9 9.27 -3.30 -3.35
CA GLY A 9 10.01 -4.58 -3.31
C GLY A 9 11.04 -4.74 -2.19
N LYS A 10 10.97 -3.93 -1.11
CA LYS A 10 11.90 -4.05 0.04
C LYS A 10 11.91 -5.45 0.67
N THR A 11 10.72 -6.00 0.97
CA THR A 11 10.57 -7.36 1.53
C THR A 11 11.04 -8.44 0.55
N VAL A 12 10.76 -8.27 -0.75
CA VAL A 12 11.22 -9.23 -1.77
C VAL A 12 12.73 -9.19 -1.91
N LEU A 13 13.36 -8.02 -1.75
CA LEU A 13 14.82 -7.85 -1.77
C LEU A 13 15.48 -8.61 -0.60
N THR A 14 14.95 -8.48 0.62
CA THR A 14 15.50 -9.21 1.79
C THR A 14 15.24 -10.72 1.70
N GLN A 15 14.09 -11.13 1.17
CA GLN A 15 13.79 -12.53 0.87
C GLN A 15 14.74 -13.10 -0.19
N LYS A 16 15.01 -12.35 -1.27
CA LYS A 16 15.93 -12.77 -2.33
C LYS A 16 17.35 -12.92 -1.80
N PHE A 17 17.82 -11.98 -0.98
CA PHE A 17 19.10 -12.08 -0.29
C PHE A 17 19.17 -13.35 0.58
N THR A 18 18.13 -13.61 1.38
CA THR A 18 18.07 -14.79 2.25
C THR A 18 18.07 -16.09 1.43
N LEU A 19 17.36 -16.10 0.29
CA LEU A 19 17.32 -17.25 -0.61
C LEU A 19 18.68 -17.51 -1.27
N ASP A 20 19.35 -16.46 -1.76
CA ASP A 20 20.66 -16.59 -2.39
C ASP A 20 21.74 -17.05 -1.41
N TRP A 21 21.66 -16.57 -0.17
CA TRP A 21 22.50 -17.05 0.93
C TRP A 21 22.22 -18.53 1.24
N ALA A 22 20.95 -18.93 1.35
CA ALA A 22 20.55 -20.30 1.69
C ALA A 22 20.82 -21.33 0.57
N GLU A 23 20.87 -20.89 -0.69
CA GLU A 23 21.18 -21.73 -1.85
C GLU A 23 22.67 -21.69 -2.25
N ASP A 24 23.54 -21.19 -1.37
CA ASP A 24 24.98 -21.04 -1.57
C ASP A 24 25.39 -20.27 -2.84
N ARG A 25 24.54 -19.34 -3.30
CA ARG A 25 24.78 -18.55 -4.51
C ARG A 25 25.61 -17.30 -4.25
N ASP A 26 25.47 -16.70 -3.07
CA ASP A 26 26.13 -15.43 -2.71
C ASP A 26 26.32 -15.30 -1.18
N HIS A 27 27.11 -14.33 -0.74
CA HIS A 27 27.32 -13.95 0.67
C HIS A 27 27.78 -15.07 1.61
N GLN A 28 28.68 -15.92 1.14
CA GLN A 28 29.23 -17.06 1.88
C GLN A 28 30.16 -16.65 3.04
N ASP A 29 30.44 -15.36 3.21
CA ASP A 29 31.11 -14.81 4.39
C ASP A 29 30.20 -14.79 5.64
N ILE A 30 28.89 -14.99 5.47
CA ILE A 30 27.89 -14.97 6.53
C ILE A 30 27.53 -16.40 6.95
N GLN A 31 27.76 -16.77 8.21
CA GLN A 31 27.40 -18.10 8.72
C GLN A 31 25.93 -18.20 9.17
N PHE A 32 25.34 -17.11 9.67
CA PHE A 32 23.94 -17.11 10.09
C PHE A 32 23.20 -15.86 9.60
N THR A 33 22.02 -16.08 9.03
CA THR A 33 21.07 -15.02 8.69
C THR A 33 19.75 -15.26 9.43
N PHE A 34 19.30 -14.29 10.21
CA PHE A 34 18.05 -14.33 10.95
C PHE A 34 17.08 -13.25 10.45
N PRO A 35 16.16 -13.61 9.53
CA PRO A 35 15.12 -12.69 9.07
C PRO A 35 13.94 -12.64 10.04
N PHE A 36 13.68 -11.44 10.56
CA PHE A 36 12.53 -11.09 11.38
C PHE A 36 11.67 -10.06 10.65
N THR A 37 10.36 -10.13 10.85
CA THR A 37 9.46 -9.04 10.50
C THR A 37 9.04 -8.30 11.76
N PHE A 38 8.94 -6.96 11.72
CA PHE A 38 8.38 -6.21 12.86
C PHE A 38 6.93 -6.62 13.17
N ARG A 39 6.22 -7.14 12.16
CA ARG A 39 4.89 -7.75 12.35
C ARG A 39 4.92 -8.88 13.36
N GLU A 40 5.85 -9.82 13.21
CA GLU A 40 6.00 -10.97 14.11
C GLU A 40 6.48 -10.52 15.50
N LEU A 41 7.40 -9.55 15.56
CA LEU A 41 7.93 -9.04 16.82
C LEU A 41 6.87 -8.32 17.65
N ASN A 42 5.91 -7.65 17.01
CA ASN A 42 4.79 -6.98 17.70
C ASN A 42 3.92 -7.96 18.52
N VAL A 43 3.81 -9.22 18.11
CA VAL A 43 3.03 -10.26 18.81
C VAL A 43 3.69 -10.63 20.16
N LEU A 44 4.98 -10.36 20.30
CA LEU A 44 5.75 -10.69 21.50
C LEU A 44 5.90 -9.51 22.48
N ARG A 45 5.16 -8.42 22.27
CA ARG A 45 5.28 -7.17 23.06
C ARG A 45 5.20 -7.37 24.58
N GLU A 46 4.34 -8.26 25.05
CA GLU A 46 4.11 -8.48 26.50
C GLU A 46 5.01 -9.57 27.09
N LYS A 47 5.92 -10.14 26.29
CA LYS A 47 6.82 -11.22 26.69
C LYS A 47 8.23 -10.70 26.86
N LYS A 48 8.99 -11.44 27.66
CA LYS A 48 10.42 -11.23 27.83
C LYS A 48 11.19 -12.39 27.24
N PHE A 49 12.32 -12.08 26.64
CA PHE A 49 13.25 -13.02 26.01
C PHE A 49 14.67 -12.56 26.28
N SER A 50 15.64 -13.46 26.26
CA SER A 50 17.01 -13.13 25.87
C SER A 50 17.14 -13.09 24.34
N LEU A 51 18.26 -12.57 23.81
CA LEU A 51 18.47 -12.59 22.35
C LEU A 51 18.54 -14.03 21.82
N VAL A 52 19.20 -14.92 22.56
CA VAL A 52 19.29 -16.35 22.23
C VAL A 52 17.91 -17.00 22.25
N GLU A 53 17.12 -16.74 23.29
CA GLU A 53 15.75 -17.26 23.41
C GLU A 53 14.86 -16.73 22.28
N LEU A 54 15.00 -15.46 21.90
CA LEU A 54 14.25 -14.87 20.79
C LEU A 54 14.61 -15.55 19.46
N VAL A 55 15.90 -15.81 19.20
CA VAL A 55 16.34 -16.58 18.03
C VAL A 55 15.79 -18.00 18.07
N HIS A 56 15.92 -18.72 19.19
CA HIS A 56 15.40 -20.08 19.34
C HIS A 56 13.87 -20.16 19.22
N HIS A 57 13.18 -19.13 19.67
CA HIS A 57 11.73 -19.01 19.56
C HIS A 57 11.29 -18.97 18.11
N PHE A 58 11.98 -18.16 17.29
CA PHE A 58 11.65 -18.05 15.87
C PHE A 58 12.31 -19.12 15.03
N PHE A 59 13.46 -19.69 15.41
CA PHE A 59 14.26 -20.62 14.60
C PHE A 59 14.61 -21.87 15.43
N SER A 60 13.61 -22.73 15.66
CA SER A 60 13.74 -23.92 16.49
C SER A 60 14.84 -24.90 16.06
N GLU A 61 15.24 -24.84 14.79
CA GLU A 61 16.34 -25.62 14.21
C GLU A 61 17.67 -25.27 14.89
N THR A 62 17.90 -24.00 15.23
CA THR A 62 19.11 -23.57 15.97
C THR A 62 19.13 -24.11 17.39
N ARG A 63 17.95 -24.18 18.04
CA ARG A 63 17.80 -24.82 19.34
C ARG A 63 18.04 -26.33 19.26
N ALA A 64 17.50 -26.99 18.23
CA ALA A 64 17.69 -28.42 18.00
C ALA A 64 19.16 -28.78 17.73
N ALA A 65 19.89 -27.89 17.07
CA ALA A 65 21.33 -28.01 16.82
C ALA A 65 22.20 -27.64 18.05
N GLY A 66 21.61 -27.18 19.16
CA GLY A 66 22.34 -26.79 20.37
C GLY A 66 23.17 -25.50 20.22
N ILE A 67 22.85 -24.66 19.23
CA ILE A 67 23.61 -23.43 18.94
C ILE A 67 23.12 -22.33 19.87
N CYS A 68 23.95 -21.96 20.85
CA CYS A 68 23.63 -20.92 21.84
C CYS A 68 24.64 -19.76 21.86
N ARG A 69 25.79 -19.92 21.19
CA ARG A 69 26.87 -18.91 21.14
C ARG A 69 26.98 -18.41 19.71
N PHE A 70 26.52 -17.20 19.47
CA PHE A 70 26.49 -16.58 18.14
C PHE A 70 27.69 -15.67 17.91
N GLU A 71 28.41 -15.30 18.97
CA GLU A 71 29.48 -14.30 18.98
C GLU A 71 30.70 -14.71 18.17
N GLU A 72 30.88 -16.02 17.94
CA GLU A 72 31.98 -16.60 17.16
C GLU A 72 31.71 -16.58 15.65
N PHE A 73 30.52 -16.14 15.22
CA PHE A 73 30.07 -16.19 13.83
C PHE A 73 29.77 -14.81 13.27
N GLN A 74 29.89 -14.65 11.94
CA GLN A 74 29.29 -13.51 11.25
C GLN A 74 27.78 -13.73 11.15
N VAL A 75 27.05 -12.94 11.92
CA VAL A 75 25.58 -13.02 12.01
C VAL A 75 24.97 -11.77 11.40
N VAL A 76 23.97 -11.98 10.54
CA VAL A 76 23.15 -10.92 9.98
C VAL A 76 21.72 -11.03 10.48
N PHE A 77 21.24 -9.99 11.14
CA PHE A 77 19.83 -9.84 11.48
C PHE A 77 19.15 -8.94 10.45
N ILE A 78 18.07 -9.44 9.85
CA ILE A 78 17.26 -8.66 8.93
C ILE A 78 15.95 -8.33 9.64
N PHE A 79 15.63 -7.04 9.77
CA PHE A 79 14.36 -6.59 10.33
C PHE A 79 13.54 -5.90 9.26
N ASP A 80 12.51 -6.59 8.76
CA ASP A 80 11.65 -6.10 7.69
C ASP A 80 10.44 -5.32 8.26
N GLY A 81 10.20 -4.13 7.72
CA GLY A 81 8.96 -3.37 7.97
C GLY A 81 8.95 -2.53 9.25
N LEU A 82 9.99 -1.74 9.54
CA LEU A 82 10.01 -0.84 10.71
C LEU A 82 8.81 0.12 10.76
N ASP A 83 8.25 0.51 9.61
CA ASP A 83 7.03 1.32 9.53
C ASP A 83 5.80 0.66 10.19
N GLU A 84 5.89 -0.62 10.53
CA GLU A 84 4.85 -1.42 11.14
C GLU A 84 5.18 -1.76 12.61
N CYS A 85 6.30 -1.26 13.13
CA CYS A 85 6.70 -1.43 14.52
C CYS A 85 5.73 -0.72 15.46
N ARG A 86 5.21 -1.45 16.46
CA ARG A 86 4.38 -0.92 17.55
C ARG A 86 5.08 -1.01 18.91
N LEU A 87 6.30 -1.51 18.93
CA LEU A 87 7.13 -1.62 20.12
C LEU A 87 7.67 -0.22 20.49
N PRO A 88 7.69 0.16 21.76
CA PRO A 88 8.23 1.45 22.20
C PRO A 88 9.76 1.43 22.13
N LEU A 89 10.33 1.74 20.96
CA LEU A 89 11.78 1.78 20.76
C LEU A 89 12.41 3.03 21.39
N ASP A 90 12.57 3.03 22.72
CA ASP A 90 13.19 4.14 23.45
C ASP A 90 14.72 4.00 23.48
N PHE A 91 15.40 4.72 22.60
CA PHE A 91 16.86 4.69 22.50
C PHE A 91 17.59 5.45 23.61
N HIS A 92 16.86 6.22 24.43
CA HIS A 92 17.45 7.09 25.46
C HIS A 92 17.29 6.52 26.87
N ASN A 93 16.10 6.00 27.20
CA ASN A 93 15.78 5.57 28.56
C ASN A 93 15.88 4.06 28.77
N ASN A 94 15.93 3.25 27.70
CA ASN A 94 16.04 1.80 27.85
C ASN A 94 17.36 1.40 28.52
N GLU A 95 17.25 0.40 29.39
CA GLU A 95 18.38 -0.23 30.09
C GLU A 95 19.44 -0.71 29.10
N ILE A 96 20.72 -0.58 29.46
CA ILE A 96 21.82 -1.01 28.59
C ILE A 96 22.07 -2.49 28.82
N LEU A 97 21.83 -3.28 27.78
CA LEU A 97 22.08 -4.72 27.77
C LEU A 97 23.32 -5.03 26.93
N THR A 98 24.23 -5.83 27.49
CA THR A 98 25.46 -6.28 26.82
C THR A 98 25.61 -7.79 26.77
N ASP A 99 24.77 -8.55 27.49
CA ASP A 99 24.78 -10.01 27.52
C ASP A 99 23.58 -10.55 26.72
N VAL A 100 23.86 -11.37 25.69
CA VAL A 100 22.83 -11.96 24.82
C VAL A 100 21.93 -12.97 25.55
N THR A 101 22.33 -13.42 26.74
CA THR A 101 21.59 -14.37 27.59
C THR A 101 20.67 -13.69 28.60
N GLU A 102 20.79 -12.37 28.78
CA GLU A 102 19.96 -11.61 29.71
C GLU A 102 18.53 -11.41 29.17
N THR A 103 17.53 -11.73 30.00
CA THR A 103 16.12 -11.67 29.62
C THR A 103 15.54 -10.27 29.81
N SER A 104 15.01 -9.67 28.74
CA SER A 104 14.34 -8.36 28.78
C SER A 104 13.16 -8.30 27.81
N SER A 105 12.46 -7.17 27.75
CA SER A 105 11.38 -6.97 26.76
C SER A 105 11.95 -6.85 25.35
N VAL A 106 11.13 -7.20 24.35
CA VAL A 106 11.57 -7.21 22.94
C VAL A 106 12.03 -5.82 22.47
N ASP A 107 11.40 -4.74 22.93
CA ASP A 107 11.82 -3.37 22.58
C ASP A 107 13.21 -3.00 23.15
N VAL A 108 13.52 -3.42 24.39
CA VAL A 108 14.83 -3.21 25.01
C VAL A 108 15.91 -4.03 24.30
N LEU A 109 15.62 -5.29 23.92
CA LEU A 109 16.54 -6.10 23.12
C LEU A 109 16.85 -5.43 21.77
N LEU A 110 15.81 -5.00 21.03
CA LEU A 110 15.97 -4.41 19.71
C LEU A 110 16.73 -3.08 19.77
N THR A 111 16.41 -2.21 20.73
CA THR A 111 17.11 -0.93 20.90
C THR A 111 18.60 -1.15 21.21
N ASN A 112 18.94 -2.09 22.10
CA ASN A 112 20.35 -2.40 22.39
C ASN A 112 21.08 -3.12 21.26
N LEU A 113 20.38 -3.96 20.48
CA LEU A 113 20.93 -4.58 19.28
C LEU A 113 21.25 -3.50 18.23
N ILE A 114 20.29 -2.59 17.95
CA ILE A 114 20.45 -1.49 16.99
C ILE A 114 21.55 -0.51 17.41
N ARG A 115 21.70 -0.25 18.71
CA ARG A 115 22.80 0.57 19.26
C ARG A 115 24.16 -0.13 19.20
N GLY A 116 24.21 -1.42 18.85
CA GLY A 116 25.42 -2.23 18.86
C GLY A 116 25.96 -2.50 20.27
N LYS A 117 25.12 -2.45 21.30
CA LYS A 117 25.50 -2.72 22.70
C LYS A 117 25.34 -4.19 23.07
N LEU A 118 24.25 -4.81 22.61
CA LEU A 118 23.91 -6.19 22.94
C LEU A 118 24.74 -7.22 22.18
N PHE A 119 24.94 -7.00 20.88
CA PHE A 119 25.71 -7.91 20.04
C PHE A 119 26.53 -7.12 18.99
N PRO A 120 27.71 -6.57 19.38
CA PRO A 120 28.44 -5.59 18.59
C PRO A 120 28.95 -6.09 17.22
N SER A 121 29.25 -7.39 17.08
CA SER A 121 29.74 -7.97 15.83
C SER A 121 28.63 -8.31 14.84
N ALA A 122 27.36 -8.24 15.25
CA ALA A 122 26.25 -8.54 14.36
C ALA A 122 26.01 -7.40 13.34
N ARG A 123 25.72 -7.76 12.09
CA ARG A 123 25.30 -6.80 11.06
C ARG A 123 23.78 -6.73 11.02
N LEU A 124 23.24 -5.53 10.93
CA LEU A 124 21.80 -5.30 10.93
C LEU A 124 21.33 -4.71 9.61
N TRP A 125 20.31 -5.33 9.01
CA TRP A 125 19.63 -4.80 7.84
C TRP A 125 18.16 -4.52 8.14
N ILE A 126 17.82 -3.24 8.28
CA ILE A 126 16.45 -2.80 8.56
C ILE A 126 15.83 -2.22 7.29
N THR A 127 14.61 -2.65 6.94
CA THR A 127 13.81 -2.03 5.86
C THR A 127 12.69 -1.17 6.44
N THR A 128 12.38 -0.06 5.76
CA THR A 128 11.33 0.86 6.23
C THR A 128 10.79 1.76 5.13
N ARG A 129 9.66 2.42 5.37
CA ARG A 129 9.22 3.57 4.58
C ARG A 129 9.98 4.83 5.00
N PRO A 130 10.19 5.81 4.09
CA PRO A 130 10.91 7.04 4.41
C PRO A 130 10.39 7.76 5.67
N ALA A 131 9.07 7.81 5.86
CA ALA A 131 8.42 8.50 6.98
C ALA A 131 8.66 7.85 8.35
N ALA A 132 8.99 6.56 8.41
CA ALA A 132 9.25 5.84 9.66
C ALA A 132 10.76 5.68 9.94
N ALA A 133 11.62 6.15 9.05
CA ALA A 133 13.06 6.00 9.21
C ALA A 133 13.65 6.84 10.36
N ASN A 134 12.94 7.89 10.78
CA ASN A 134 13.30 8.73 11.92
C ASN A 134 13.04 8.05 13.28
N GLN A 135 12.39 6.88 13.32
CA GLN A 135 12.27 6.09 14.54
C GLN A 135 13.63 5.56 15.02
N ILE A 136 14.61 5.45 14.11
CA ILE A 136 15.98 5.04 14.46
C ILE A 136 16.85 6.30 14.48
N PRO A 137 17.61 6.55 15.56
CA PRO A 137 18.53 7.67 15.64
C PRO A 137 19.59 7.58 14.52
N PRO A 138 19.90 8.69 13.81
CA PRO A 138 20.87 8.71 12.72
C PRO A 138 22.25 8.15 13.11
N GLU A 139 22.68 8.35 14.36
CA GLU A 139 23.93 7.84 14.91
C GLU A 139 24.01 6.30 14.96
N CYS A 140 22.87 5.60 14.94
CA CYS A 140 22.81 4.14 14.89
C CYS A 140 22.83 3.60 13.45
N VAL A 141 22.90 4.46 12.43
CA VAL A 141 22.75 4.08 11.02
C VAL A 141 24.07 4.25 10.27
N GLY A 142 24.76 3.14 10.00
CA GLY A 142 26.00 3.17 9.21
C GLY A 142 25.81 3.42 7.71
N MET A 143 24.69 2.96 7.12
CA MET A 143 24.41 3.13 5.69
C MET A 143 22.91 3.25 5.43
N VAL A 144 22.53 4.15 4.52
CA VAL A 144 21.16 4.30 4.00
C VAL A 144 21.14 4.00 2.52
N THR A 145 20.29 3.05 2.12
CA THR A 145 20.00 2.77 0.71
C THR A 145 18.54 3.08 0.40
N GLU A 146 18.24 3.46 -0.84
CA GLU A 146 16.89 3.75 -1.32
C GLU A 146 16.54 2.83 -2.48
N VAL A 147 15.45 2.06 -2.35
CA VAL A 147 14.93 1.26 -3.46
C VAL A 147 14.06 2.15 -4.34
N ARG A 148 14.45 2.27 -5.61
CA ARG A 148 13.80 3.15 -6.59
C ARG A 148 12.93 2.42 -7.61
N GLY A 149 12.58 1.15 -7.40
CA GLY A 149 11.67 0.43 -8.29
C GLY A 149 12.26 0.07 -9.66
N PHE A 150 11.40 -0.20 -10.64
CA PHE A 150 11.77 -0.68 -11.97
C PHE A 150 12.03 0.45 -12.95
N THR A 151 13.16 0.33 -13.67
CA THR A 151 13.43 1.07 -14.90
C THR A 151 12.56 0.56 -16.05
N ASP A 152 12.43 1.32 -17.13
CA ASP A 152 11.61 0.90 -18.28
C ASP A 152 12.03 -0.45 -18.88
N PRO A 153 13.33 -0.74 -19.07
CA PRO A 153 13.76 -2.08 -19.48
C PRO A 153 13.35 -3.18 -18.50
N GLN A 154 13.44 -2.93 -17.19
CA GLN A 154 13.05 -3.89 -16.15
C GLN A 154 11.53 -4.12 -16.12
N LYS A 155 10.72 -3.11 -16.41
CA LYS A 155 9.27 -3.27 -16.57
C LYS A 155 8.97 -4.26 -17.69
N GLU A 156 9.59 -4.07 -18.86
CA GLU A 156 9.40 -4.98 -20.00
C GLU A 156 9.87 -6.40 -19.69
N GLU A 157 11.06 -6.53 -19.08
CA GLU A 157 11.61 -7.81 -18.67
C GLU A 157 10.68 -8.54 -17.70
N TYR A 158 10.09 -7.83 -16.73
CA TYR A 158 9.11 -8.39 -15.81
C TYR A 158 7.93 -9.01 -16.56
N PHE A 159 7.33 -8.27 -17.50
CA PHE A 159 6.16 -8.76 -18.23
C PHE A 159 6.51 -9.90 -19.19
N ARG A 160 7.67 -9.86 -19.86
CA ARG A 160 8.16 -11.00 -20.67
C ARG A 160 8.36 -12.25 -19.82
N LYS A 161 8.97 -12.12 -18.63
CA LYS A 161 9.14 -13.26 -17.70
C LYS A 161 7.82 -13.78 -17.14
N ARG A 162 6.81 -12.93 -17.00
CA ARG A 162 5.52 -13.26 -16.41
C ARG A 162 4.57 -13.99 -17.36
N PHE A 163 4.71 -13.79 -18.68
CA PHE A 163 3.84 -14.35 -19.70
C PHE A 163 4.63 -15.28 -20.63
N ARG A 164 4.22 -16.55 -20.71
CA ARG A 164 4.89 -17.53 -21.57
C ARG A 164 4.64 -17.29 -23.06
N ASP A 165 3.51 -16.67 -23.39
CA ASP A 165 3.13 -16.31 -24.75
C ASP A 165 3.70 -14.92 -25.09
N GLU A 166 4.60 -14.89 -26.08
CA GLU A 166 5.28 -13.68 -26.55
C GLU A 166 4.31 -12.67 -27.19
N GLU A 167 3.25 -13.12 -27.86
CA GLU A 167 2.26 -12.22 -28.46
C GLU A 167 1.44 -11.53 -27.36
N GLN A 168 0.99 -12.32 -26.38
CA GLN A 168 0.31 -11.80 -25.20
C GLN A 168 1.21 -10.81 -24.42
N ALA A 169 2.47 -11.17 -24.18
CA ALA A 169 3.44 -10.31 -23.50
C ALA A 169 3.63 -8.98 -24.27
N SER A 170 3.82 -9.05 -25.59
CA SER A 170 4.00 -7.88 -26.46
C SER A 170 2.78 -6.96 -26.45
N ARG A 171 1.57 -7.52 -26.51
CA ARG A 171 0.32 -6.75 -26.42
C ARG A 171 0.15 -6.04 -25.08
N ILE A 172 0.48 -6.70 -23.97
CA ILE A 172 0.44 -6.12 -22.63
C ILE A 172 1.48 -4.99 -22.49
N ILE A 173 2.71 -5.23 -22.91
CA ILE A 173 3.79 -4.23 -22.87
C ILE A 173 3.40 -3.01 -23.71
N SER A 174 2.84 -3.23 -24.91
CA SER A 174 2.33 -2.16 -25.77
C SER A 174 1.25 -1.33 -25.07
N HIS A 175 0.23 -1.99 -24.49
CA HIS A 175 -0.84 -1.30 -23.75
C HIS A 175 -0.31 -0.48 -22.56
N ILE A 176 0.65 -1.03 -21.81
CA ILE A 176 1.26 -0.33 -20.68
C ILE A 176 2.06 0.88 -21.17
N LYS A 177 2.77 0.79 -22.29
CA LYS A 177 3.49 1.93 -22.88
C LYS A 177 2.54 3.01 -23.38
N THR A 178 1.41 2.62 -24.00
CA THR A 178 0.42 3.59 -24.50
C THR A 178 -0.38 4.23 -23.37
N SER A 179 -0.63 3.50 -22.28
CA SER A 179 -1.31 4.04 -21.10
C SER A 179 -0.30 4.67 -20.13
N ARG A 180 -0.21 6.00 -20.18
CA ARG A 180 0.71 6.76 -19.31
C ARG A 180 0.52 6.47 -17.82
N SER A 181 -0.73 6.33 -17.36
CA SER A 181 -1.00 6.02 -15.96
C SER A 181 -0.38 4.67 -15.58
N LEU A 182 -0.64 3.62 -16.37
CA LEU A 182 -0.06 2.29 -16.13
C LEU A 182 1.46 2.29 -16.22
N HIS A 183 2.02 2.99 -17.21
CA HIS A 183 3.47 3.10 -17.40
C HIS A 183 4.19 3.68 -16.17
N ILE A 184 3.66 4.77 -15.62
CA ILE A 184 4.21 5.44 -14.44
C ILE A 184 4.06 4.55 -13.21
N MET A 185 2.91 3.90 -13.05
CA MET A 185 2.65 3.07 -11.87
C MET A 185 3.48 1.79 -11.87
N CYS A 186 3.70 1.16 -13.03
CA CYS A 186 4.55 -0.02 -13.16
C CYS A 186 6.03 0.24 -12.80
N HIS A 187 6.41 1.47 -12.48
CA HIS A 187 7.65 1.74 -11.76
C HIS A 187 7.71 1.04 -10.39
N ILE A 188 6.58 0.87 -9.72
CA ILE A 188 6.48 0.15 -8.45
C ILE A 188 6.08 -1.31 -8.74
N PRO A 189 6.92 -2.31 -8.40
CA PRO A 189 6.71 -3.71 -8.78
C PRO A 189 5.36 -4.32 -8.39
N VAL A 190 4.76 -3.93 -7.26
CA VAL A 190 3.42 -4.42 -6.89
C VAL A 190 2.37 -4.06 -7.94
N PHE A 191 2.49 -2.90 -8.59
CA PHE A 191 1.58 -2.52 -9.66
C PHE A 191 1.84 -3.31 -10.94
N CYS A 192 3.07 -3.74 -11.22
CA CYS A 192 3.33 -4.70 -12.30
C CYS A 192 2.63 -6.03 -12.05
N TRP A 193 2.68 -6.54 -10.82
CA TRP A 193 2.02 -7.80 -10.45
C TRP A 193 0.49 -7.71 -10.55
N ILE A 194 -0.10 -6.64 -10.03
CA ILE A 194 -1.54 -6.37 -10.18
C ILE A 194 -1.90 -6.26 -11.66
N THR A 195 -1.09 -5.52 -12.43
CA THR A 195 -1.33 -5.29 -13.85
C THR A 195 -1.29 -6.56 -14.66
N ALA A 196 -0.27 -7.39 -14.44
CA ALA A 196 -0.16 -8.69 -15.07
C ALA A 196 -1.38 -9.56 -14.73
N THR A 197 -1.76 -9.62 -13.45
CA THR A 197 -2.90 -10.45 -12.99
C THR A 197 -4.22 -10.03 -13.64
N VAL A 198 -4.47 -8.72 -13.71
CA VAL A 198 -5.69 -8.16 -14.32
C VAL A 198 -5.70 -8.38 -15.83
N LEU A 199 -4.64 -7.96 -16.53
CA LEU A 199 -4.60 -8.02 -17.99
C LEU A 199 -4.59 -9.46 -18.50
N GLU A 200 -3.98 -10.41 -17.78
CA GLU A 200 -4.04 -11.83 -18.12
C GLU A 200 -5.48 -12.32 -18.23
N LYS A 201 -6.32 -11.99 -17.25
CA LYS A 201 -7.71 -12.45 -17.19
C LYS A 201 -8.62 -11.65 -18.12
N VAL A 202 -8.39 -10.35 -18.26
CA VAL A 202 -9.18 -9.51 -19.19
C VAL A 202 -8.93 -9.93 -20.64
N LEU A 203 -7.68 -10.19 -21.03
CA LEU A 203 -7.34 -10.62 -22.40
C LEU A 203 -7.89 -12.00 -22.74
N LYS A 204 -7.95 -12.94 -21.76
CA LYS A 204 -8.54 -14.27 -21.96
C LYS A 204 -10.06 -14.26 -22.13
N THR A 205 -10.74 -13.23 -21.64
CA THR A 205 -12.22 -13.18 -21.58
C THR A 205 -12.85 -12.16 -22.51
N ARG A 206 -12.08 -11.24 -23.09
CA ARG A 206 -12.57 -10.22 -24.02
C ARG A 206 -11.88 -10.36 -25.38
N GLU A 207 -12.60 -10.88 -26.37
CA GLU A 207 -12.28 -10.62 -27.76
C GLU A 207 -12.65 -9.16 -28.09
N GLY A 208 -11.64 -8.28 -28.18
CA GLY A 208 -11.80 -6.94 -28.76
C GLY A 208 -12.26 -5.78 -27.85
N GLY A 209 -12.42 -5.97 -26.54
CA GLY A 209 -12.77 -4.86 -25.63
C GLY A 209 -11.58 -3.98 -25.22
N GLU A 210 -11.83 -2.69 -24.90
CA GLU A 210 -10.79 -1.80 -24.37
C GLU A 210 -10.21 -2.34 -23.04
N LEU A 211 -8.89 -2.23 -22.91
CA LEU A 211 -8.15 -2.60 -21.71
C LEU A 211 -8.17 -1.45 -20.70
N PRO A 212 -8.11 -1.73 -19.38
CA PRO A 212 -8.18 -0.69 -18.38
C PRO A 212 -7.02 0.31 -18.51
N LYS A 213 -7.32 1.60 -18.39
CA LYS A 213 -6.35 2.69 -18.61
C LYS A 213 -5.95 3.41 -17.32
N THR A 214 -6.81 3.36 -16.29
CA THR A 214 -6.57 4.07 -15.02
C THR A 214 -6.28 3.12 -13.86
N LEU A 215 -5.63 3.62 -12.81
CA LEU A 215 -5.36 2.83 -11.60
C LEU A 215 -6.64 2.31 -10.95
N THR A 216 -7.64 3.18 -10.82
CA THR A 216 -8.87 2.82 -10.13
C THR A 216 -9.60 1.75 -10.93
N GLU A 217 -9.62 1.85 -12.26
CA GLU A 217 -10.15 0.82 -13.14
C GLU A 217 -9.40 -0.51 -12.98
N MET A 218 -8.06 -0.49 -12.95
CA MET A 218 -7.24 -1.67 -12.69
C MET A 218 -7.55 -2.32 -11.35
N TYR A 219 -7.73 -1.53 -10.30
CA TYR A 219 -8.04 -2.04 -8.96
C TYR A 219 -9.48 -2.56 -8.85
N ILE A 220 -10.45 -1.96 -9.54
CA ILE A 220 -11.80 -2.51 -9.66
C ILE A 220 -11.76 -3.84 -10.40
N HIS A 221 -11.05 -3.93 -11.53
CA HIS A 221 -10.85 -5.17 -12.25
C HIS A 221 -10.13 -6.22 -11.41
N PHE A 222 -9.16 -5.81 -10.59
CA PHE A 222 -8.48 -6.70 -9.65
C PHE A 222 -9.48 -7.31 -8.67
N LEU A 223 -10.36 -6.52 -8.04
CA LEU A 223 -11.41 -7.06 -7.15
C LEU A 223 -12.38 -8.00 -7.88
N VAL A 224 -12.74 -7.68 -9.12
CA VAL A 224 -13.59 -8.53 -9.97
C VAL A 224 -12.90 -9.87 -10.26
N VAL A 225 -11.62 -9.84 -10.64
CA VAL A 225 -10.81 -11.04 -10.90
C VAL A 225 -10.72 -11.89 -9.63
N GLN A 226 -10.43 -11.30 -8.48
CA GLN A 226 -10.34 -12.03 -7.22
C GLN A 226 -11.67 -12.67 -6.81
N SER A 227 -12.79 -11.95 -7.02
CA SER A 227 -14.13 -12.48 -6.75
C SER A 227 -14.47 -13.67 -7.67
N LYS A 228 -14.11 -13.60 -8.96
CA LYS A 228 -14.29 -14.73 -9.89
C LYS A 228 -13.40 -15.92 -9.54
N VAL A 229 -12.12 -15.69 -9.23
CA VAL A 229 -11.17 -16.75 -8.87
C VAL A 229 -11.64 -17.49 -7.63
N LYS A 230 -12.12 -16.76 -6.60
CA LYS A 230 -12.74 -17.39 -5.43
C LYS A 230 -13.91 -18.27 -5.85
N LYS A 231 -14.83 -17.73 -6.64
CA LYS A 231 -16.06 -18.43 -7.00
C LYS A 231 -15.79 -19.76 -7.74
N VAL A 232 -14.85 -19.75 -8.67
CA VAL A 232 -14.46 -20.96 -9.42
C VAL A 232 -13.75 -21.97 -8.52
N LYS A 233 -12.85 -21.50 -7.64
CA LYS A 233 -12.02 -22.40 -6.81
C LYS A 233 -12.76 -23.00 -5.62
N TYR A 234 -13.71 -22.27 -5.02
CA TYR A 234 -14.28 -22.63 -3.72
C TYR A 234 -15.80 -22.74 -3.71
N ASP A 235 -16.50 -21.99 -4.56
CA ASP A 235 -17.97 -21.95 -4.57
C ASP A 235 -18.56 -22.85 -5.69
N GLY A 236 -17.72 -23.55 -6.47
CA GLY A 236 -18.14 -24.46 -7.54
C GLY A 236 -18.84 -23.80 -8.73
N GLY A 237 -18.74 -22.47 -8.86
CA GLY A 237 -19.42 -21.70 -9.90
C GLY A 237 -18.64 -21.59 -11.22
N ALA A 238 -19.33 -21.26 -12.32
CA ALA A 238 -18.72 -21.10 -13.63
C ALA A 238 -18.16 -19.68 -13.84
N GLU A 239 -17.14 -19.52 -14.72
CA GLU A 239 -16.56 -18.20 -15.06
C GLU A 239 -17.57 -17.23 -15.73
N THR A 240 -18.67 -17.77 -16.27
CA THR A 240 -19.79 -17.07 -16.92
C THR A 240 -20.78 -16.41 -15.96
N ASP A 241 -20.73 -16.75 -14.68
CA ASP A 241 -21.67 -16.24 -13.70
C ASP A 241 -21.49 -14.73 -13.43
N PRO A 242 -22.53 -14.04 -12.91
CA PRO A 242 -22.40 -12.66 -12.48
C PRO A 242 -21.23 -12.49 -11.52
N HIS A 243 -20.39 -11.49 -11.81
CA HIS A 243 -19.17 -11.22 -11.07
C HIS A 243 -19.41 -10.81 -9.61
N TRP A 244 -20.61 -10.31 -9.27
CA TRP A 244 -21.00 -9.95 -7.90
C TRP A 244 -22.17 -10.81 -7.39
N SER A 245 -21.87 -11.93 -6.72
CA SER A 245 -22.86 -12.69 -5.96
C SER A 245 -23.24 -11.99 -4.64
N PRO A 246 -24.43 -12.25 -4.05
CA PRO A 246 -24.80 -11.67 -2.76
C PRO A 246 -23.75 -11.88 -1.66
N GLU A 247 -23.13 -13.06 -1.63
CA GLU A 247 -22.09 -13.43 -0.67
C GLU A 247 -20.80 -12.63 -0.90
N SER A 248 -20.41 -12.47 -2.17
CA SER A 248 -19.21 -11.72 -2.56
C SER A 248 -19.38 -10.24 -2.28
N ARG A 249 -20.58 -9.67 -2.50
CA ARG A 249 -20.90 -8.28 -2.13
C ARG A 249 -20.77 -8.06 -0.63
N LYS A 250 -21.42 -8.92 0.18
CA LYS A 250 -21.36 -8.84 1.64
C LYS A 250 -19.92 -8.93 2.16
N MET A 251 -19.10 -9.79 1.56
CA MET A 251 -17.69 -9.91 1.93
C MET A 251 -16.89 -8.65 1.58
N ILE A 252 -17.06 -8.10 0.37
CA ILE A 252 -16.38 -6.86 -0.05
C ILE A 252 -16.81 -5.68 0.83
N GLU A 253 -18.09 -5.59 1.20
CA GLU A 253 -18.59 -4.58 2.14
C GLU A 253 -17.92 -4.71 3.53
N SER A 254 -17.81 -5.94 4.04
CA SER A 254 -17.19 -6.22 5.34
C SER A 254 -15.68 -5.93 5.33
N LEU A 255 -14.97 -6.34 4.26
CA LEU A 255 -13.56 -6.03 4.05
C LEU A 255 -13.34 -4.52 3.88
N GLY A 256 -14.24 -3.83 3.18
CA GLY A 256 -14.20 -2.39 3.02
C GLY A 256 -14.34 -1.63 4.35
N LYS A 257 -15.25 -2.09 5.22
CA LYS A 257 -15.39 -1.56 6.58
C LYS A 257 -14.11 -1.77 7.38
N LEU A 258 -13.59 -2.99 7.43
CA LEU A 258 -12.33 -3.31 8.11
C LEU A 258 -11.18 -2.44 7.61
N ALA A 259 -11.05 -2.31 6.29
CA ALA A 259 -10.02 -1.50 5.66
C ALA A 259 -10.10 -0.04 6.10
N PHE A 260 -11.30 0.54 6.12
CA PHE A 260 -11.52 1.94 6.53
C PHE A 260 -11.22 2.16 8.01
N ASP A 261 -11.79 1.33 8.89
CA ASP A 261 -11.64 1.47 10.35
C ASP A 261 -10.17 1.35 10.76
N GLN A 262 -9.43 0.43 10.13
CA GLN A 262 -8.02 0.21 10.44
C GLN A 262 -7.11 1.23 9.76
N LEU A 263 -7.47 1.73 8.56
CA LEU A 263 -6.72 2.80 7.91
C LEU A 263 -6.77 4.09 8.74
N GLN A 264 -7.92 4.43 9.36
CA GLN A 264 -8.01 5.59 10.26
C GLN A 264 -7.16 5.45 11.53
N LYS A 265 -6.97 4.21 12.01
CA LYS A 265 -6.11 3.91 13.16
C LYS A 265 -4.62 3.83 12.78
N GLY A 266 -4.27 3.90 11.50
CA GLY A 266 -2.91 3.68 11.01
C GLY A 266 -2.44 2.22 11.11
N ASN A 267 -3.38 1.28 11.20
CA ASN A 267 -3.09 -0.14 11.38
C ASN A 267 -2.99 -0.87 10.03
N LEU A 268 -1.94 -1.68 9.89
CA LEU A 268 -1.70 -2.56 8.74
C LEU A 268 -1.89 -4.05 9.08
N ILE A 269 -1.96 -4.37 10.38
CA ILE A 269 -2.15 -5.71 10.93
C ILE A 269 -3.42 -5.70 11.76
N PHE A 270 -4.23 -6.72 11.57
CA PHE A 270 -5.54 -6.92 12.18
C PHE A 270 -5.57 -8.26 12.92
N TYR A 271 -6.29 -8.29 14.03
CA TYR A 271 -6.51 -9.49 14.83
C TYR A 271 -7.90 -10.07 14.56
N GLU A 272 -8.11 -11.29 15.03
CA GLU A 272 -9.42 -11.95 14.96
C GLU A 272 -10.57 -11.08 15.50
N SER A 273 -10.33 -10.35 16.58
CA SER A 273 -11.28 -9.38 17.14
C SER A 273 -11.69 -8.31 16.12
N ASP A 274 -10.73 -7.71 15.41
CA ASP A 274 -11.00 -6.68 14.37
C ASP A 274 -11.87 -7.25 13.23
N LEU A 275 -11.63 -8.51 12.84
CA LEU A 275 -12.42 -9.19 11.80
C LEU A 275 -13.85 -9.44 12.27
N THR A 276 -14.02 -9.95 13.49
CA THR A 276 -15.34 -10.24 14.06
C THR A 276 -16.18 -8.99 14.27
N GLU A 277 -15.57 -7.87 14.68
CA GLU A 277 -16.23 -6.55 14.78
C GLU A 277 -16.76 -6.06 13.41
N CYS A 278 -16.10 -6.46 12.32
CA CYS A 278 -16.53 -6.17 10.96
C CYS A 278 -17.46 -7.24 10.36
N GLY A 279 -17.86 -8.26 11.14
CA GLY A 279 -18.75 -9.33 10.70
C GLY A 279 -18.08 -10.36 9.77
N ILE A 280 -16.75 -10.40 9.74
CA ILE A 280 -15.98 -11.32 8.90
C ILE A 280 -15.75 -12.62 9.67
N LYS A 281 -16.26 -13.73 9.13
CA LYS A 281 -15.90 -15.06 9.63
C LYS A 281 -14.48 -15.40 9.18
N ILE A 282 -13.62 -15.83 10.11
CA ILE A 282 -12.20 -16.18 9.85
C ILE A 282 -12.03 -17.09 8.65
N ARG A 283 -12.79 -18.22 8.60
CA ARG A 283 -12.74 -19.16 7.48
C ARG A 283 -13.08 -18.53 6.13
N ALA A 284 -13.92 -17.49 6.12
CA ALA A 284 -14.26 -16.76 4.90
C ALA A 284 -13.16 -15.76 4.50
N ALA A 285 -12.40 -15.24 5.46
CA ALA A 285 -11.28 -14.34 5.23
C ALA A 285 -10.11 -15.08 4.55
N SER A 286 -9.83 -16.32 4.96
CA SER A 286 -8.77 -17.17 4.38
C SER A 286 -8.98 -17.48 2.89
N VAL A 287 -10.23 -17.45 2.43
CA VAL A 287 -10.63 -17.78 1.05
C VAL A 287 -10.40 -16.62 0.07
N TYR A 288 -10.22 -15.38 0.58
CA TYR A 288 -9.93 -14.17 -0.22
C TYR A 288 -8.42 -13.87 -0.27
N SER A 289 -7.57 -14.90 -0.39
CA SER A 289 -6.10 -14.79 -0.28
C SER A 289 -5.44 -13.81 -1.26
N GLY A 290 -6.08 -13.49 -2.40
CA GLY A 290 -5.56 -12.49 -3.34
C GLY A 290 -5.86 -11.03 -2.97
N VAL A 291 -6.67 -10.78 -1.95
CA VAL A 291 -7.00 -9.43 -1.44
C VAL A 291 -6.56 -9.29 0.01
N PHE A 292 -6.76 -10.36 0.78
CA PHE A 292 -6.62 -10.41 2.22
C PHE A 292 -5.80 -11.63 2.59
N THR A 293 -4.62 -11.41 3.17
CA THR A 293 -3.72 -12.49 3.57
C THR A 293 -3.87 -12.72 5.05
N GLN A 294 -4.25 -13.94 5.39
CA GLN A 294 -4.02 -14.45 6.73
C GLN A 294 -2.53 -14.76 6.85
N ILE A 295 -1.84 -14.06 7.75
CA ILE A 295 -0.47 -14.37 8.08
C ILE A 295 -0.55 -15.48 9.13
N PHE A 296 -0.45 -16.71 8.67
CA PHE A 296 -0.12 -17.87 9.50
C PHE A 296 1.28 -18.32 9.14
N ARG A 297 2.17 -18.34 10.13
CA ARG A 297 3.24 -19.32 10.14
C ARG A 297 2.64 -20.60 10.70
N GLU A 298 2.03 -21.40 9.82
CA GLU A 298 1.68 -22.79 10.15
C GLU A 298 2.89 -23.73 10.01
N GLU A 299 4.10 -23.18 9.93
CA GLU A 299 5.35 -23.85 10.26
C GLU A 299 5.95 -23.10 11.45
N ARG A 300 6.24 -23.83 12.55
CA ARG A 300 6.78 -23.37 13.85
C ARG A 300 5.75 -23.25 15.00
N GLY A 301 4.90 -24.26 15.14
CA GLY A 301 4.84 -25.01 16.41
C GLY A 301 3.78 -24.67 17.45
N LEU A 302 3.59 -23.43 17.93
CA LEU A 302 2.93 -23.26 19.24
C LEU A 302 2.01 -22.04 19.48
N TYR A 303 1.74 -21.17 18.50
CA TYR A 303 0.80 -20.04 18.67
C TYR A 303 -0.43 -20.13 17.75
N GLN A 304 -1.61 -19.87 18.33
CA GLN A 304 -2.91 -19.91 17.65
C GLN A 304 -3.46 -18.52 17.27
N ASP A 305 -2.77 -17.43 17.60
CA ASP A 305 -3.28 -16.08 17.33
C ASP A 305 -3.15 -15.72 15.86
N LYS A 306 -4.31 -15.55 15.23
CA LYS A 306 -4.46 -15.27 13.81
C LYS A 306 -4.27 -13.78 13.55
N VAL A 307 -3.19 -13.42 12.86
CA VAL A 307 -3.01 -12.04 12.36
C VAL A 307 -3.27 -11.98 10.87
N PHE A 308 -3.86 -10.86 10.44
CA PHE A 308 -4.30 -10.65 9.08
C PHE A 308 -3.81 -9.31 8.56
N CYS A 309 -3.56 -9.22 7.26
CA CYS A 309 -3.28 -7.96 6.58
C CYS A 309 -3.86 -7.99 5.17
N PHE A 310 -4.02 -6.82 4.54
CA PHE A 310 -4.23 -6.79 3.10
C PHE A 310 -2.93 -7.16 2.38
N VAL A 311 -3.04 -7.74 1.17
CA VAL A 311 -1.86 -8.11 0.34
C VAL A 311 -0.94 -6.92 0.09
N HIS A 312 -1.49 -5.71 0.07
CA HIS A 312 -0.77 -4.46 -0.04
C HIS A 312 -1.60 -3.30 0.51
N LEU A 313 -0.96 -2.24 1.00
CA LEU A 313 -1.65 -1.05 1.53
C LEU A 313 -2.59 -0.42 0.50
N SER A 314 -2.19 -0.37 -0.78
CA SER A 314 -3.07 0.16 -1.83
C SER A 314 -4.40 -0.60 -1.97
N VAL A 315 -4.44 -1.89 -1.62
CA VAL A 315 -5.66 -2.68 -1.64
C VAL A 315 -6.55 -2.31 -0.44
N GLN A 316 -5.94 -2.08 0.73
CA GLN A 316 -6.63 -1.52 1.90
C GLN A 316 -7.22 -0.14 1.58
N GLU A 317 -6.43 0.76 0.99
CA GLU A 317 -6.87 2.11 0.63
C GLU A 317 -7.99 2.11 -0.42
N LEU A 318 -7.92 1.23 -1.43
CA LEU A 318 -9.01 1.03 -2.39
C LEU A 318 -10.29 0.59 -1.67
N LEU A 319 -10.21 -0.46 -0.85
CA LEU A 319 -11.38 -1.03 -0.19
C LEU A 319 -12.01 -0.05 0.80
N ALA A 320 -11.18 0.73 1.51
CA ALA A 320 -11.64 1.82 2.35
C ALA A 320 -12.36 2.90 1.52
N ALA A 321 -11.79 3.32 0.39
CA ALA A 321 -12.41 4.30 -0.51
C ALA A 321 -13.73 3.78 -1.09
N LEU A 322 -13.77 2.50 -1.46
CA LEU A 322 -14.98 1.83 -1.93
C LEU A 322 -16.04 1.79 -0.84
N HIS A 323 -15.69 1.46 0.41
CA HIS A 323 -16.62 1.47 1.53
C HIS A 323 -17.23 2.84 1.78
N VAL A 324 -16.41 3.90 1.78
CA VAL A 324 -16.85 5.28 1.91
C VAL A 324 -17.77 5.68 0.76
N HIS A 325 -17.41 5.35 -0.48
CA HIS A 325 -18.21 5.63 -1.66
C HIS A 325 -19.57 4.91 -1.59
N LEU A 326 -19.56 3.59 -1.39
CA LEU A 326 -20.79 2.78 -1.33
C LEU A 326 -21.70 3.24 -0.19
N THR A 327 -21.14 3.52 1.00
CA THR A 327 -21.91 3.99 2.15
C THR A 327 -22.56 5.34 1.87
N PHE A 328 -21.81 6.30 1.34
CA PHE A 328 -22.36 7.62 1.05
C PHE A 328 -23.45 7.58 -0.03
N PHE A 329 -23.27 6.78 -1.09
CA PHE A 329 -24.26 6.74 -2.18
C PHE A 329 -25.46 5.83 -1.89
N SER A 330 -25.35 4.88 -0.97
CA SER A 330 -26.49 4.04 -0.53
C SER A 330 -27.29 4.69 0.60
N SER A 331 -26.61 5.22 1.63
CA SER A 331 -27.26 5.69 2.87
C SER A 331 -27.16 7.20 3.10
N ARG A 332 -26.42 7.94 2.27
CA ARG A 332 -26.15 9.39 2.43
C ARG A 332 -25.41 9.76 3.72
N VAL A 333 -24.71 8.81 4.32
CA VAL A 333 -23.85 9.03 5.49
C VAL A 333 -22.43 9.38 5.03
N ASN A 334 -21.88 10.50 5.51
CA ASN A 334 -20.48 10.87 5.27
C ASN A 334 -19.60 10.33 6.41
N LEU A 335 -18.98 9.17 6.21
CA LEU A 335 -18.06 8.54 7.17
C LEU A 335 -16.83 9.39 7.52
N LEU A 336 -16.51 10.40 6.71
CA LEU A 336 -15.36 11.27 6.89
C LEU A 336 -15.66 12.51 7.74
N SER A 337 -16.94 12.78 8.07
CA SER A 337 -17.34 13.94 8.87
C SER A 337 -17.56 13.56 10.34
N GLU A 338 -16.89 14.25 11.26
CA GLU A 338 -17.13 14.09 12.71
C GLU A 338 -18.45 14.75 13.16
N GLU A 339 -18.92 15.79 12.46
CA GLU A 339 -20.17 16.53 12.77
C GLU A 339 -21.43 15.66 12.67
N GLN A 340 -21.42 14.63 11.81
CA GLN A 340 -22.57 13.72 11.66
C GLN A 340 -22.64 12.62 12.71
N LYS A 341 -21.55 12.33 13.45
CA LYS A 341 -21.58 11.32 14.54
C LYS A 341 -22.39 11.82 15.75
N ASN A 342 -22.42 13.14 15.99
CA ASN A 342 -22.99 13.76 17.20
C ASN A 342 -24.21 14.66 16.97
N SER A 343 -24.62 14.92 15.72
CA SER A 343 -25.74 15.84 15.43
C SER A 343 -27.12 15.15 15.46
N LEU A 344 -27.87 15.37 16.53
CA LEU A 344 -29.31 15.06 16.63
C LEU A 344 -30.14 15.74 15.52
N VAL A 345 -29.71 16.91 15.06
CA VAL A 345 -30.41 17.73 14.04
C VAL A 345 -30.38 17.06 12.66
N SER A 346 -29.30 16.38 12.30
CA SER A 346 -29.19 15.63 11.04
C SER A 346 -30.14 14.42 10.96
N LYS A 347 -30.44 13.79 12.11
CA LYS A 347 -31.41 12.69 12.23
C LYS A 347 -32.86 13.19 12.13
N VAL A 348 -33.13 14.44 12.53
CA VAL A 348 -34.47 15.04 12.58
C VAL A 348 -34.87 15.70 11.25
N PHE A 349 -33.96 16.39 10.56
CA PHE A 349 -34.31 17.27 9.41
C PHE A 349 -34.13 16.68 8.00
N ARG A 350 -33.71 15.42 7.82
CA ARG A 350 -33.55 14.76 6.49
C ARG A 350 -32.80 15.58 5.41
N VAL A 351 -31.92 16.51 5.80
CA VAL A 351 -31.10 17.25 4.83
C VAL A 351 -30.00 16.32 4.31
N LYS A 352 -30.18 15.79 3.10
CA LYS A 352 -29.22 14.88 2.47
C LYS A 352 -27.94 15.65 2.13
N PRO A 353 -26.76 15.25 2.63
CA PRO A 353 -25.51 15.92 2.29
C PRO A 353 -25.23 15.83 0.79
N GLU A 354 -24.83 16.94 0.19
CA GLU A 354 -24.41 16.98 -1.21
C GLU A 354 -23.12 16.17 -1.42
N PRO A 355 -22.94 15.50 -2.57
CA PRO A 355 -21.70 14.79 -2.90
C PRO A 355 -20.44 15.64 -2.75
N LYS A 356 -20.54 16.96 -2.99
CA LYS A 356 -19.44 17.91 -2.77
C LYS A 356 -18.87 17.84 -1.34
N ARG A 357 -19.74 17.72 -0.33
CA ARG A 357 -19.30 17.69 1.07
C ARG A 357 -18.47 16.44 1.39
N LEU A 358 -18.79 15.30 0.78
CA LEU A 358 -17.99 14.07 0.94
C LEU A 358 -16.55 14.30 0.49
N TYR A 359 -16.37 14.79 -0.74
CA TYR A 359 -15.04 14.98 -1.29
C TYR A 359 -14.27 16.11 -0.59
N GLN A 360 -14.97 17.15 -0.12
CA GLN A 360 -14.35 18.17 0.72
C GLN A 360 -13.79 17.57 2.01
N SER A 361 -14.60 16.79 2.75
CA SER A 361 -14.13 16.10 3.95
C SER A 361 -12.96 15.15 3.67
N ALA A 362 -12.96 14.47 2.52
CA ALA A 362 -11.87 13.58 2.12
C ALA A 362 -10.57 14.35 1.85
N VAL A 363 -10.66 15.46 1.13
CA VAL A 363 -9.53 16.36 0.89
C VAL A 363 -9.02 16.89 2.23
N ASP A 364 -9.88 17.45 3.09
CA ASP A 364 -9.47 18.01 4.38
C ASP A 364 -8.79 16.97 5.29
N LYS A 365 -9.31 15.74 5.37
CA LYS A 365 -8.68 14.65 6.13
C LYS A 365 -7.33 14.25 5.55
N ALA A 366 -7.20 14.15 4.22
CA ALA A 366 -5.91 13.90 3.59
C ALA A 366 -4.92 15.05 3.83
N LEU A 367 -5.40 16.31 3.84
CA LEU A 367 -4.58 17.47 4.13
C LEU A 367 -4.02 17.44 5.56
N GLN A 368 -4.82 17.00 6.53
CA GLN A 368 -4.43 16.89 7.94
C GLN A 368 -3.53 15.68 8.25
N SER A 369 -3.36 14.74 7.31
CA SER A 369 -2.54 13.56 7.52
C SER A 369 -1.04 13.91 7.42
N PRO A 370 -0.25 13.82 8.51
CA PRO A 370 1.15 14.24 8.51
C PRO A 370 2.03 13.39 7.59
N ASN A 371 1.65 12.12 7.37
CA ASN A 371 2.46 11.13 6.65
C ASN A 371 1.92 10.80 5.25
N GLY A 372 0.92 11.54 4.74
CA GLY A 372 0.30 11.28 3.42
C GLY A 372 -0.43 9.93 3.27
N HIS A 373 -0.74 9.24 4.37
CA HIS A 373 -1.28 7.87 4.35
C HIS A 373 -2.73 7.76 3.81
N LEU A 374 -3.37 8.89 3.47
CA LEU A 374 -4.71 8.96 2.86
C LEU A 374 -4.67 9.43 1.39
N ASP A 375 -3.48 9.64 0.82
CA ASP A 375 -3.34 10.20 -0.53
C ASP A 375 -3.88 9.24 -1.61
N LEU A 376 -3.53 7.96 -1.50
CA LEU A 376 -3.98 6.95 -2.45
C LEU A 376 -5.45 6.57 -2.17
N PHE A 377 -5.90 6.58 -0.91
CA PHE A 377 -7.34 6.53 -0.56
C PHE A 377 -8.14 7.63 -1.27
N LEU A 378 -7.70 8.89 -1.19
CA LEU A 378 -8.37 10.03 -1.83
C LEU A 378 -8.40 9.85 -3.35
N ARG A 379 -7.30 9.40 -3.95
CA ARG A 379 -7.22 9.12 -5.39
C ARG A 379 -8.20 8.03 -5.82
N PHE A 380 -8.34 6.95 -5.05
CA PHE A 380 -9.34 5.93 -5.33
C PHE A 380 -10.77 6.48 -5.19
N LEU A 381 -11.05 7.26 -4.13
CA LEU A 381 -12.37 7.84 -3.92
C LEU A 381 -12.81 8.75 -5.07
N LEU A 382 -11.89 9.57 -5.59
CA LEU A 382 -12.08 10.40 -6.79
C LEU A 382 -12.18 9.57 -8.08
N GLY A 383 -11.43 8.47 -8.20
CA GLY A 383 -11.56 7.59 -9.35
C GLY A 383 -12.92 6.88 -9.39
N LEU A 384 -13.44 6.45 -8.24
CA LEU A 384 -14.72 5.77 -8.11
C LEU A 384 -15.92 6.64 -8.50
N SER A 385 -15.75 7.96 -8.50
CA SER A 385 -16.79 8.90 -8.90
C SER A 385 -16.88 9.09 -10.43
N LEU A 386 -15.91 8.60 -11.20
CA LEU A 386 -15.95 8.58 -12.67
C LEU A 386 -16.99 7.57 -13.20
N GLU A 387 -17.69 7.94 -14.26
CA GLU A 387 -18.77 7.15 -14.85
C GLU A 387 -18.29 5.80 -15.43
N THR A 388 -17.10 5.78 -16.02
CA THR A 388 -16.45 4.56 -16.54
C THR A 388 -16.30 3.50 -15.45
N ASN A 389 -15.84 3.91 -14.27
CA ASN A 389 -15.64 3.04 -13.10
C ASN A 389 -16.97 2.60 -12.45
N GLN A 390 -18.01 3.44 -12.51
CA GLN A 390 -19.33 3.10 -11.98
C GLN A 390 -20.01 1.98 -12.77
N THR A 391 -19.78 1.91 -14.08
CA THR A 391 -20.32 0.83 -14.92
C THR A 391 -19.82 -0.54 -14.46
N LEU A 392 -18.54 -0.63 -14.07
CA LEU A 392 -17.92 -1.86 -13.52
C LEU A 392 -18.45 -2.22 -12.12
N LEU A 393 -18.94 -1.23 -11.37
CA LEU A 393 -19.48 -1.38 -10.02
C LEU A 393 -21.00 -1.51 -9.97
N ARG A 394 -21.68 -1.60 -11.13
CA ARG A 394 -23.15 -1.61 -11.23
C ARG A 394 -23.82 -2.77 -10.46
N GLY A 395 -23.09 -3.85 -10.14
CA GLY A 395 -23.59 -4.90 -9.25
C GLY A 395 -23.40 -4.61 -7.75
N LEU A 396 -22.51 -3.70 -7.35
CA LEU A 396 -22.34 -3.26 -5.95
C LEU A 396 -23.20 -2.03 -5.61
N LEU A 397 -23.64 -1.26 -6.62
CA LEU A 397 -24.45 -0.05 -6.46
C LEU A 397 -25.89 -0.29 -6.93
N THR A 398 -26.89 -0.08 -6.08
CA THR A 398 -28.29 0.11 -6.53
C THR A 398 -28.38 1.43 -7.30
N GLN A 399 -28.84 1.39 -8.56
CA GLN A 399 -28.79 2.49 -9.52
C GLN A 399 -29.17 3.87 -8.92
N THR A 400 -28.39 4.91 -9.22
CA THR A 400 -28.84 6.30 -9.06
C THR A 400 -28.16 7.19 -10.09
N GLY A 401 -28.98 7.93 -10.86
CA GLY A 401 -28.66 8.57 -12.12
C GLY A 401 -27.58 9.66 -12.15
N SER A 402 -27.25 10.04 -13.39
CA SER A 402 -26.38 11.12 -13.91
C SER A 402 -25.46 11.82 -12.89
N ARG A 403 -24.16 11.51 -12.94
CA ARG A 403 -23.16 11.88 -11.91
C ARG A 403 -21.98 12.73 -12.44
N SER A 404 -21.92 13.07 -13.73
CA SER A 404 -20.73 13.67 -14.36
C SER A 404 -20.34 15.08 -13.84
N GLN A 405 -21.28 15.87 -13.34
CA GLN A 405 -21.02 17.23 -12.84
C GLN A 405 -20.24 17.30 -11.51
N THR A 406 -20.08 16.17 -10.81
CA THR A 406 -19.52 16.15 -9.45
C THR A 406 -17.99 16.29 -9.45
N ASN A 407 -17.31 15.68 -10.42
CA ASN A 407 -15.84 15.61 -10.45
C ASN A 407 -15.19 16.96 -10.77
N GLN A 408 -15.75 17.70 -11.72
CA GLN A 408 -15.26 19.04 -12.07
C GLN A 408 -15.34 20.01 -10.88
N ARG A 409 -16.39 19.93 -10.06
CA ARG A 409 -16.56 20.78 -8.85
C ARG A 409 -15.58 20.40 -7.74
N THR A 410 -15.24 19.12 -7.60
CA THR A 410 -14.23 18.64 -6.64
C THR A 410 -12.82 19.05 -7.06
N VAL A 411 -12.49 18.91 -8.36
CA VAL A 411 -11.23 19.42 -8.92
C VAL A 411 -11.12 20.93 -8.72
N GLN A 412 -12.20 21.69 -8.92
CA GLN A 412 -12.24 23.13 -8.61
C GLN A 412 -12.02 23.44 -7.12
N TYR A 413 -12.54 22.61 -6.22
CA TYR A 413 -12.31 22.77 -4.78
C TYR A 413 -10.86 22.48 -4.38
N ILE A 414 -10.28 21.39 -4.89
CA ILE A 414 -8.85 21.07 -4.72
C ILE A 414 -8.01 22.22 -5.28
N LYS A 415 -8.36 22.73 -6.48
CA LYS A 415 -7.71 23.90 -7.10
C LYS A 415 -7.71 25.14 -6.21
N LYS A 416 -8.78 25.38 -5.44
CA LYS A 416 -8.88 26.50 -4.50
C LYS A 416 -7.93 26.37 -3.30
N LYS A 417 -7.54 25.15 -2.92
CA LYS A 417 -6.69 24.85 -1.74
C LYS A 417 -5.19 24.73 -2.05
N ILE A 418 -4.76 24.97 -3.28
CA ILE A 418 -3.38 24.74 -3.76
C ILE A 418 -2.30 25.55 -3.02
N LYS A 419 -2.64 26.70 -2.43
CA LYS A 419 -1.65 27.56 -1.76
C LYS A 419 -1.12 27.01 -0.42
N GLU A 420 -1.68 25.93 0.10
CA GLU A 420 -1.35 25.35 1.41
C GLU A 420 -0.86 23.89 1.31
N LEU A 421 -0.46 23.42 0.12
CA LEU A 421 -0.17 22.00 -0.08
C LEU A 421 1.19 21.55 0.50
N SER A 422 1.18 20.52 1.34
CA SER A 422 2.36 19.80 1.83
C SER A 422 3.03 18.95 0.73
N PRO A 423 4.29 18.51 0.91
CA PRO A 423 5.00 17.69 -0.10
C PRO A 423 4.28 16.39 -0.49
N ALA A 424 3.58 15.75 0.46
CA ALA A 424 2.77 14.56 0.19
C ALA A 424 1.54 14.90 -0.65
N GLN A 425 0.89 16.02 -0.34
CA GLN A 425 -0.30 16.50 -1.06
C GLN A 425 0.00 16.95 -2.48
N TRP A 426 1.20 17.52 -2.72
CA TRP A 426 1.72 17.72 -4.07
C TRP A 426 1.86 16.40 -4.82
N SER A 427 2.36 15.36 -4.17
CA SER A 427 2.48 14.03 -4.77
C SER A 427 1.10 13.44 -5.11
N ALA A 428 0.10 13.61 -4.23
CA ALA A 428 -1.28 13.23 -4.49
C ALA A 428 -1.90 14.01 -5.66
N LEU A 429 -1.70 15.33 -5.72
CA LEU A 429 -2.19 16.19 -6.81
C LEU A 429 -1.54 15.82 -8.14
N VAL A 430 -0.21 15.67 -8.19
CA VAL A 430 0.52 15.16 -9.36
C VAL A 430 -0.13 13.88 -9.85
N PHE A 431 -0.39 12.97 -8.94
CA PHE A 431 -0.91 11.66 -9.26
C PHE A 431 -2.37 11.70 -9.77
N ILE A 432 -3.23 12.56 -9.19
CA ILE A 432 -4.59 12.82 -9.69
C ILE A 432 -4.53 13.35 -11.13
N LEU A 433 -3.65 14.32 -11.39
CA LEU A 433 -3.47 14.90 -12.72
C LEU A 433 -2.95 13.88 -13.74
N LEU A 434 -1.99 13.05 -13.34
CA LEU A 434 -1.50 11.89 -14.11
C LEU A 434 -2.55 10.81 -14.42
N SER A 435 -3.77 10.95 -13.90
CA SER A 435 -4.86 9.98 -14.10
C SER A 435 -6.08 10.58 -14.78
N SER A 436 -6.03 11.88 -15.06
CA SER A 436 -7.06 12.61 -15.79
C SER A 436 -6.60 12.74 -17.24
N GLU A 437 -7.16 11.95 -18.15
CA GLU A 437 -6.77 12.01 -19.58
C GLU A 437 -6.93 13.44 -20.13
N GLU A 438 -7.98 14.16 -19.73
CA GLU A 438 -8.23 15.57 -20.12
C GLU A 438 -7.12 16.53 -19.65
N ASP A 439 -6.66 16.41 -18.39
CA ASP A 439 -5.60 17.31 -17.87
C ASP A 439 -4.21 16.96 -18.43
N LEU A 440 -4.04 15.76 -19.00
CA LEU A 440 -2.80 15.34 -19.66
C LEU A 440 -2.75 15.70 -21.15
N GLU A 441 -3.90 15.89 -21.79
CA GLU A 441 -3.94 16.39 -23.17
C GLU A 441 -3.45 17.85 -23.24
N VAL A 442 -3.95 18.71 -22.35
CA VAL A 442 -3.47 20.10 -22.20
C VAL A 442 -3.33 20.45 -20.72
N PHE A 443 -2.10 20.45 -20.23
CA PHE A 443 -1.77 20.86 -18.87
C PHE A 443 -1.48 22.36 -18.81
N ASP A 444 -2.22 23.10 -17.99
CA ASP A 444 -2.03 24.54 -17.81
C ASP A 444 -1.58 24.83 -16.37
N LEU A 445 -0.32 25.21 -16.20
CA LEU A 445 0.28 25.44 -14.89
C LEU A 445 -0.42 26.58 -14.13
N LYS A 446 -0.94 27.60 -14.84
CA LYS A 446 -1.66 28.73 -14.22
C LYS A 446 -2.94 28.30 -13.51
N LYS A 447 -3.55 27.20 -13.94
CA LYS A 447 -4.76 26.66 -13.29
C LYS A 447 -4.48 26.13 -11.87
N TYR A 448 -3.20 25.90 -11.54
CA TYR A 448 -2.76 25.36 -10.26
C TYR A 448 -2.04 26.43 -9.45
N SER A 449 -0.89 26.87 -9.93
CA SER A 449 -0.15 28.00 -9.37
C SER A 449 0.87 28.48 -10.38
N ALA A 450 0.84 29.78 -10.67
CA ALA A 450 1.81 30.46 -11.52
C ALA A 450 3.11 30.72 -10.74
N SER A 451 3.83 29.64 -10.40
CA SER A 451 5.10 29.72 -9.65
C SER A 451 6.08 28.61 -10.04
N GLU A 452 7.37 28.89 -9.85
CA GLU A 452 8.44 27.91 -10.08
C GLU A 452 8.35 26.70 -9.15
N GLU A 453 7.99 26.91 -7.88
CA GLU A 453 7.81 25.81 -6.94
C GLU A 453 6.73 24.84 -7.42
N ALA A 454 5.61 25.36 -7.93
CA ALA A 454 4.56 24.52 -8.50
C ALA A 454 5.01 23.80 -9.77
N LEU A 455 5.82 24.44 -10.62
CA LEU A 455 6.42 23.78 -11.78
C LEU A 455 7.30 22.59 -11.36
N LEU A 456 8.20 22.80 -10.39
CA LEU A 456 9.10 21.75 -9.90
C LEU A 456 8.33 20.59 -9.23
N ARG A 457 7.27 20.90 -8.49
CA ARG A 457 6.41 19.89 -7.86
C ARG A 457 5.55 19.14 -8.87
N LEU A 458 5.09 19.82 -9.93
CA LEU A 458 4.25 19.25 -10.99
C LEU A 458 5.05 18.77 -12.22
N LEU A 459 6.38 18.76 -12.13
CA LEU A 459 7.26 18.32 -13.21
C LEU A 459 6.87 16.94 -13.78
N PRO A 460 6.46 15.93 -12.97
CA PRO A 460 6.00 14.66 -13.52
C PRO A 460 4.73 14.77 -14.38
N VAL A 461 3.83 15.70 -14.05
CA VAL A 461 2.63 16.00 -14.84
C VAL A 461 3.02 16.69 -16.13
N VAL A 462 3.85 17.74 -16.04
CA VAL A 462 4.39 18.49 -17.18
C VAL A 462 5.06 17.54 -18.17
N LYS A 463 5.97 16.70 -17.68
CA LYS A 463 6.84 15.85 -18.52
C LYS A 463 6.14 14.84 -19.38
N ALA A 464 4.91 14.48 -19.08
CA ALA A 464 4.25 13.53 -19.95
C ALA A 464 2.90 14.02 -20.47
N SER A 465 2.54 15.29 -20.20
CA SER A 465 1.39 15.93 -20.83
C SER A 465 1.72 16.21 -22.29
N ASN A 466 0.75 16.03 -23.19
CA ASN A 466 0.95 16.20 -24.63
C ASN A 466 1.25 17.67 -24.98
N LYS A 467 0.59 18.59 -24.28
CA LYS A 467 0.80 20.03 -24.40
C LYS A 467 0.83 20.66 -23.02
N VAL A 468 1.78 21.58 -22.81
CA VAL A 468 1.91 22.31 -21.56
C VAL A 468 1.86 23.81 -21.80
N LEU A 469 0.99 24.52 -21.06
CA LEU A 469 0.87 25.97 -21.08
C LEU A 469 1.60 26.56 -19.86
N LEU A 470 2.74 27.21 -20.12
CA LEU A 470 3.60 27.85 -19.11
C LEU A 470 3.63 29.37 -19.25
N SER A 471 3.06 29.92 -20.32
CA SER A 471 3.11 31.36 -20.61
C SER A 471 2.51 32.15 -19.45
N GLY A 472 3.25 33.13 -18.92
CA GLY A 472 2.85 33.98 -17.80
C GLY A 472 2.80 33.30 -16.42
N CYS A 473 3.59 32.24 -16.21
CA CYS A 473 3.75 31.58 -14.90
C CYS A 473 4.92 32.14 -14.04
N ASN A 474 5.47 33.31 -14.39
CA ASN A 474 6.62 33.94 -13.72
C ASN A 474 7.80 32.98 -13.49
N LEU A 475 8.16 32.20 -14.52
CA LEU A 475 9.26 31.23 -14.46
C LEU A 475 10.58 31.93 -14.81
N SER A 476 11.67 31.61 -14.10
CA SER A 476 13.02 32.03 -14.46
C SER A 476 13.56 31.20 -15.63
N GLU A 477 14.59 31.75 -16.28
CA GLU A 477 15.32 31.11 -17.37
C GLU A 477 15.84 29.71 -16.97
N ARG A 478 16.39 29.59 -15.75
CA ARG A 478 16.88 28.32 -15.18
C ARG A 478 15.79 27.26 -15.01
N SER A 479 14.57 27.66 -14.69
CA SER A 479 13.44 26.74 -14.53
C SER A 479 12.91 26.25 -15.88
N CYS A 480 13.06 27.06 -16.92
CA CYS A 480 12.77 26.67 -18.30
C CYS A 480 13.83 25.71 -18.87
N ASP A 481 15.11 25.88 -18.52
CA ASP A 481 16.20 24.98 -18.94
C ASP A 481 16.07 23.55 -18.36
N ALA A 482 15.30 23.38 -17.27
CA ALA A 482 15.07 22.09 -16.63
C ALA A 482 13.91 21.28 -17.23
N LEU A 483 13.19 21.85 -18.20
CA LEU A 483 12.09 21.25 -18.94
C LEU A 483 12.57 20.65 -20.26
#